data_AF-A0A1I8B885-F1
#
_entry.id   AF-A0A1I8B885-F1
#
_cell.length_a   1.000
_cell.length_b   1.000
_cell.length_c   1.000
_cell.angle_alpha   90.00
_cell.angle_beta   90.00
_cell.angle_gamma   90.00
#
_symmetry.space_group_name_H-M   'P 1'
#
loop_
_entity.id
_entity.type
_entity.pdbx_description
1 polymer ?
#
loop_
_entity_poly.entity_id
_entity_poly.type
_entity_poly.pdbx_seq_one_letter_code
_entity_poly.pdbx_strand_id
1 'polypeptide(L)'
;MSKYSKYFNIGESSKCLNCDYIYNPKRTAEKSNPRTALRYHLKSRHPALFKELCEYEGEQNKACTSKNDGLKQSSLKRICEPSTSSTQSKIPISKQPRIDTTDWSSDGEKTKPIDAATTWVQNRNSAISAFIPLFKILERKMNASKDADFQAVRTKIANSLSERIKGFKLSFINMQDIFRMGKQQKFSISNNSRPAERDSELEFVQSQHEERNPFSEFLEQQNLFDAPPPLAQKSVDVKAKAAGCERLFSSANFVLDERRMSLSGDNLEQQLYLHHNLLIYDFIYD
;
A
#
# COMPACT_ATOMS: atom_id res chain seq x y z
N MET A 1 -35.12 -7.95 -10.21
CA MET A 1 -35.68 -9.22 -9.70
C MET A 1 -34.56 -10.24 -9.55
N SER A 2 -34.61 -11.11 -8.53
CA SER A 2 -33.58 -12.16 -8.34
C SER A 2 -33.69 -13.20 -9.45
N LYS A 3 -32.58 -13.71 -10.00
CA LYS A 3 -32.57 -14.78 -11.01
C LYS A 3 -33.31 -16.07 -10.58
N TYR A 4 -33.48 -16.26 -9.27
CA TYR A 4 -34.16 -17.41 -8.70
C TYR A 4 -35.69 -17.24 -8.58
N SER A 5 -36.24 -16.04 -8.83
CA SER A 5 -37.68 -15.79 -8.68
C SER A 5 -38.54 -16.59 -9.66
N LYS A 6 -37.95 -17.13 -10.74
CA LYS A 6 -38.63 -18.03 -11.69
C LYS A 6 -38.87 -19.43 -11.10
N TYR A 7 -38.02 -19.88 -10.17
CA TYR A 7 -38.02 -21.24 -9.64
C TYR A 7 -38.46 -21.30 -8.17
N PHE A 8 -38.36 -20.17 -7.47
CA PHE A 8 -38.68 -20.05 -6.05
C PHE A 8 -39.58 -18.85 -5.79
N ASN A 9 -40.55 -19.03 -4.90
CA ASN A 9 -41.26 -17.91 -4.29
C ASN A 9 -40.39 -17.37 -3.14
N ILE A 10 -39.76 -16.22 -3.35
CA ILE A 10 -38.79 -15.61 -2.44
C ILE A 10 -39.53 -14.66 -1.48
N GLY A 11 -39.77 -15.11 -0.25
CA GLY A 11 -40.26 -14.29 0.86
C GLY A 11 -39.38 -14.45 2.10
N GLU A 12 -39.99 -14.49 3.30
CA GLU A 12 -39.26 -14.82 4.53
C GLU A 12 -38.68 -16.24 4.51
N SER A 13 -39.39 -17.16 3.85
CA SER A 13 -38.94 -18.49 3.47
C SER A 13 -38.93 -18.59 1.95
N SER A 14 -37.90 -19.22 1.36
CA SER A 14 -37.88 -19.50 -0.07
C SER A 14 -38.50 -20.87 -0.34
N LYS A 15 -39.65 -20.92 -1.01
CA LYS A 15 -40.33 -22.18 -1.36
C LYS A 15 -40.09 -22.52 -2.84
N CYS A 16 -39.75 -23.78 -3.12
CA CYS A 16 -39.65 -24.25 -4.51
C CYS A 16 -41.05 -24.29 -5.14
N LEU A 17 -41.17 -23.91 -6.42
CA LEU A 17 -42.44 -23.98 -7.15
C LEU A 17 -42.74 -25.39 -7.70
N ASN A 18 -41.73 -26.27 -7.75
CA ASN A 18 -41.82 -27.60 -8.36
C ASN A 18 -41.84 -28.75 -7.35
N CYS A 19 -41.59 -28.48 -6.07
CA CYS A 19 -41.69 -29.45 -4.99
C CYS A 19 -41.94 -28.77 -3.64
N ASP A 20 -42.24 -29.55 -2.60
CA ASP A 20 -42.53 -29.06 -1.25
C ASP A 20 -41.30 -28.62 -0.45
N TYR A 21 -40.16 -28.35 -1.11
CA TYR A 21 -38.95 -27.89 -0.44
C TYR A 21 -39.07 -26.44 0.01
N ILE A 22 -38.76 -26.19 1.29
CA ILE A 22 -38.81 -24.87 1.92
C ILE A 22 -37.45 -24.57 2.55
N TYR A 23 -36.80 -23.49 2.11
CA TYR A 23 -35.56 -22.97 2.68
C TYR A 23 -35.84 -21.81 3.64
N ASN A 24 -35.39 -21.94 4.89
CA ASN A 24 -35.57 -20.96 5.96
C ASN A 24 -34.21 -20.39 6.41
N PRO A 25 -33.83 -19.18 5.97
CA PRO A 25 -32.51 -18.61 6.29
C PRO A 25 -32.32 -18.34 7.79
N LYS A 26 -33.40 -18.09 8.53
CA LYS A 26 -33.36 -17.78 9.98
C LYS A 26 -32.96 -18.97 10.87
N ARG A 27 -33.09 -20.21 10.40
CA ARG A 27 -32.75 -21.40 11.21
C ARG A 27 -31.27 -21.79 11.15
N THR A 28 -30.57 -21.41 10.09
CA THR A 28 -29.13 -21.62 9.94
C THR A 28 -28.42 -20.36 10.38
N ALA A 29 -28.25 -20.19 11.70
CA ALA A 29 -27.60 -19.03 12.32
C ALA A 29 -26.15 -18.80 11.83
N GLU A 30 -25.57 -19.77 11.12
CA GLU A 30 -24.19 -19.70 10.65
C GLU A 30 -24.12 -19.68 9.12
N LYS A 31 -24.02 -18.45 8.58
CA LYS A 31 -23.23 -18.07 7.39
C LYS A 31 -23.49 -18.74 6.04
N SER A 32 -24.43 -19.67 5.88
CA SER A 32 -24.68 -20.26 4.55
C SER A 32 -25.38 -19.25 3.64
N ASN A 33 -24.69 -18.84 2.57
CA ASN A 33 -25.25 -17.95 1.57
C ASN A 33 -26.53 -18.57 0.99
N PRO A 34 -27.71 -17.93 1.09
CA PRO A 34 -28.97 -18.51 0.61
C PRO A 34 -28.91 -18.96 -0.85
N ARG A 35 -28.02 -18.34 -1.64
CA ARG A 35 -27.84 -18.69 -3.07
C ARG A 35 -27.22 -20.07 -3.28
N THR A 36 -26.36 -20.56 -2.39
CA THR A 36 -25.72 -21.88 -2.57
C THR A 36 -26.68 -23.01 -2.27
N ALA A 37 -27.50 -22.88 -1.22
CA ALA A 37 -28.51 -23.88 -0.85
C ALA A 37 -29.57 -24.07 -1.94
N LEU A 38 -30.13 -22.97 -2.47
CA LEU A 38 -31.14 -23.01 -3.54
C LEU A 38 -30.56 -23.63 -4.82
N ARG A 39 -29.31 -23.31 -5.15
CA ARG A 39 -28.60 -23.89 -6.30
C ARG A 39 -28.39 -25.39 -6.14
N TYR A 40 -27.98 -25.83 -4.94
CA TYR A 40 -27.79 -27.25 -4.63
C TYR A 40 -29.10 -28.04 -4.68
N HIS A 41 -30.19 -27.44 -4.19
CA HIS A 41 -31.52 -28.03 -4.28
C HIS A 41 -31.93 -28.25 -5.74
N LEU A 42 -31.81 -27.23 -6.61
CA LEU A 42 -32.11 -27.39 -8.04
C LEU A 42 -31.23 -28.47 -8.69
N LYS A 43 -29.92 -28.50 -8.39
CA LYS A 43 -29.00 -29.49 -8.93
C LYS A 43 -29.38 -30.93 -8.56
N SER A 44 -29.85 -31.15 -7.33
CA SER A 44 -30.15 -32.49 -6.80
C SER A 44 -31.56 -32.98 -7.09
N ARG A 45 -32.57 -32.09 -7.05
CA ARG A 45 -33.99 -32.47 -7.19
C ARG A 45 -34.60 -32.12 -8.54
N HIS A 46 -34.05 -31.11 -9.24
CA HIS A 46 -34.61 -30.59 -10.49
C HIS A 46 -33.52 -30.35 -11.55
N PRO A 47 -32.82 -31.39 -12.04
CA PRO A 47 -31.68 -31.24 -12.94
C PRO A 47 -32.03 -30.53 -14.25
N ALA A 48 -33.26 -30.68 -14.75
CA ALA A 48 -33.75 -29.97 -15.94
C ALA A 48 -33.80 -28.45 -15.72
N LEU A 49 -34.37 -27.99 -14.60
CA LEU A 49 -34.43 -26.56 -14.24
C LEU A 49 -33.04 -26.01 -13.91
N PHE A 50 -32.16 -26.85 -13.35
CA PHE A 50 -30.78 -26.47 -13.09
C PHE A 50 -30.01 -26.19 -14.39
N LYS A 51 -30.23 -27.00 -15.43
CA LYS A 51 -29.64 -26.78 -16.76
C LYS A 51 -30.11 -25.46 -17.36
N GLU A 52 -31.40 -25.16 -17.29
CA GLU A 52 -31.98 -23.88 -17.76
C GLU A 52 -31.39 -22.68 -17.00
N LEU A 53 -31.22 -22.78 -15.68
CA LEU A 53 -30.56 -21.75 -14.88
C LEU A 53 -29.11 -21.52 -15.33
N CYS A 54 -28.36 -22.58 -15.62
CA CYS A 54 -26.99 -22.49 -16.11
C CYS A 54 -26.90 -21.83 -17.51
N GLU A 55 -27.82 -22.14 -18.41
CA GLU A 55 -27.90 -21.50 -19.73
C GLU A 55 -28.19 -20.00 -19.62
N TYR A 56 -29.14 -19.62 -18.77
CA TYR A 56 -29.46 -18.21 -18.48
C TYR A 56 -28.27 -17.43 -17.89
N GLU A 57 -27.52 -18.04 -16.96
CA GLU A 57 -26.28 -17.44 -16.42
C GLU A 57 -25.22 -17.26 -17.52
N GLY A 58 -25.11 -18.23 -18.42
CA GLY A 58 -24.21 -18.17 -19.58
C GLY A 58 -24.55 -17.02 -20.52
N GLU A 59 -25.83 -16.81 -20.83
CA GLU A 59 -26.29 -15.71 -21.69
C GLU A 59 -26.09 -14.33 -21.06
N GLN A 60 -26.40 -14.17 -19.77
CA GLN A 60 -26.17 -12.92 -19.04
C GLN A 60 -24.67 -12.55 -18.98
N ASN A 61 -23.80 -13.54 -18.75
CA ASN A 61 -22.35 -13.31 -18.76
C ASN A 61 -21.87 -12.90 -20.15
N LYS A 62 -22.38 -13.54 -21.22
CA LYS A 62 -22.08 -13.16 -22.61
C LYS A 62 -22.55 -11.73 -22.93
N ALA A 63 -23.77 -11.35 -22.52
CA ALA A 63 -24.33 -10.02 -22.73
C ALA A 63 -23.56 -8.91 -21.98
N CYS A 64 -23.07 -9.20 -20.77
CA CYS A 64 -22.19 -8.28 -20.04
C CYS A 64 -20.81 -8.17 -20.70
N THR A 65 -20.27 -9.26 -21.25
CA THR A 65 -18.99 -9.21 -21.96
C THR A 65 -19.05 -8.49 -23.30
N SER A 66 -20.19 -8.49 -24.00
CA SER A 66 -20.37 -7.79 -25.28
C SER A 66 -20.65 -6.31 -25.13
N LYS A 67 -21.29 -5.87 -24.02
CA LYS A 67 -21.36 -4.44 -23.66
C LYS A 67 -20.01 -3.85 -23.26
N ASN A 68 -19.10 -4.70 -22.78
CA ASN A 68 -17.73 -4.30 -22.48
C ASN A 68 -16.80 -4.38 -23.71
N ASP A 69 -17.23 -4.78 -24.91
CA ASP A 69 -16.37 -4.67 -26.10
C ASP A 69 -16.12 -3.21 -26.53
N GLY A 70 -16.84 -2.23 -25.97
CA GLY A 70 -16.47 -0.81 -26.00
C GLY A 70 -15.58 -0.34 -24.84
N LEU A 71 -15.25 -1.22 -23.90
CA LEU A 71 -14.51 -0.96 -22.65
C LEU A 71 -13.45 -2.03 -22.33
N LYS A 72 -13.10 -2.89 -23.29
CA LYS A 72 -11.99 -3.85 -23.19
C LYS A 72 -10.67 -3.19 -23.62
N GLN A 73 -10.26 -2.20 -22.82
CA GLN A 73 -8.85 -1.85 -22.63
C GLN A 73 -8.63 -1.44 -21.16
N SER A 74 -8.69 -2.41 -20.23
CA SER A 74 -8.00 -2.29 -18.94
C SER A 74 -7.84 -3.65 -18.25
N SER A 75 -7.30 -4.62 -18.99
CA SER A 75 -6.64 -5.78 -18.38
C SER A 75 -5.16 -5.67 -18.76
N LEU A 76 -4.39 -5.04 -17.86
CA LEU A 76 -2.93 -5.10 -17.72
C LEU A 76 -2.14 -5.67 -18.93
N LYS A 77 -2.17 -4.97 -20.07
CA LYS A 77 -1.07 -5.03 -21.02
C LYS A 77 -0.15 -3.86 -20.73
N ARG A 78 1.03 -4.18 -20.21
CA ARG A 78 2.19 -3.30 -20.18
C ARG A 78 2.51 -2.91 -21.62
N ILE A 79 2.06 -1.75 -22.09
CA ILE A 79 2.57 -1.11 -23.31
C ILE A 79 2.70 0.39 -23.02
N CYS A 80 3.93 0.86 -23.16
CA CYS A 80 4.30 2.27 -23.19
C CYS A 80 3.69 2.99 -24.42
N GLU A 81 3.40 4.28 -24.23
CA GLU A 81 3.12 5.34 -25.24
C GLU A 81 1.67 5.60 -25.69
N PRO A 82 1.38 6.77 -26.32
CA PRO A 82 1.25 8.07 -25.68
C PRO A 82 -0.18 8.65 -25.80
N SER A 83 -0.52 9.50 -24.84
CA SER A 83 -1.86 10.03 -24.55
C SER A 83 -2.43 11.04 -25.56
N THR A 84 -3.71 10.91 -25.91
CA THR A 84 -4.58 12.05 -26.29
C THR A 84 -5.95 12.01 -25.57
N SER A 85 -6.10 12.96 -24.64
CA SER A 85 -7.30 13.66 -24.15
C SER A 85 -8.61 12.93 -23.84
N SER A 86 -9.00 12.87 -22.55
CA SER A 86 -10.20 13.57 -22.01
C SER A 86 -10.28 13.45 -20.47
N THR A 87 -11.28 14.10 -19.87
CA THR A 87 -11.19 14.92 -18.65
C THR A 87 -11.59 14.19 -17.37
N GLN A 88 -10.64 13.95 -16.48
CA GLN A 88 -10.86 13.77 -15.04
C GLN A 88 -10.07 14.84 -14.29
N SER A 89 -10.52 15.23 -13.09
CA SER A 89 -9.89 16.20 -12.19
C SER A 89 -8.39 15.88 -12.01
N LYS A 90 -7.57 16.52 -12.85
CA LYS A 90 -6.12 16.41 -12.85
C LYS A 90 -5.62 17.25 -11.69
N ILE A 91 -5.23 16.60 -10.59
CA ILE A 91 -4.12 17.15 -9.81
C ILE A 91 -3.01 17.33 -10.85
N PRO A 92 -2.51 18.55 -11.10
CA PRO A 92 -1.49 18.77 -12.10
C PRO A 92 -0.30 17.91 -11.71
N ILE A 93 -0.06 16.85 -12.47
CA ILE A 93 1.16 16.06 -12.38
C ILE A 93 2.25 17.06 -12.76
N SER A 94 2.91 17.63 -11.75
CA SER A 94 4.02 18.53 -11.95
C SER A 94 5.01 17.76 -12.82
N LYS A 95 5.38 18.36 -13.96
CA LYS A 95 6.32 17.76 -14.91
C LYS A 95 7.53 17.32 -14.10
N GLN A 96 7.78 16.01 -14.06
CA GLN A 96 8.93 15.49 -13.34
C GLN A 96 10.17 16.19 -13.91
N PRO A 97 11.09 16.68 -13.06
CA PRO A 97 12.30 17.31 -13.56
C PRO A 97 13.04 16.31 -14.43
N ARG A 98 13.29 16.68 -15.69
CA ARG A 98 14.11 15.89 -16.60
C ARG A 98 15.56 16.06 -16.15
N ILE A 99 16.12 15.00 -15.60
CA ILE A 99 17.55 14.90 -15.28
C ILE A 99 18.20 14.25 -16.50
N ASP A 100 19.21 14.88 -17.08
CA ASP A 100 19.91 14.31 -18.23
C ASP A 100 20.83 13.19 -17.74
N THR A 101 21.03 12.17 -18.57
CA THR A 101 21.98 11.08 -18.32
C THR A 101 23.41 11.59 -18.15
N THR A 102 23.75 12.72 -18.77
CA THR A 102 25.06 13.38 -18.62
C THR A 102 25.28 13.98 -17.23
N ASP A 103 24.21 14.21 -16.47
CA ASP A 103 24.28 14.85 -15.16
C ASP A 103 24.62 13.85 -14.03
N TRP A 104 24.69 12.56 -14.34
CA TRP A 104 24.99 11.51 -13.36
C TRP A 104 26.46 11.13 -13.37
N SER A 105 27.02 10.95 -12.18
CA SER A 105 28.36 10.38 -12.04
C SER A 105 28.33 8.91 -12.45
N SER A 106 29.32 8.49 -13.26
CA SER A 106 29.42 7.12 -13.78
C SER A 106 29.62 6.05 -12.70
N ASP A 107 30.05 6.47 -11.51
CA ASP A 107 30.35 5.61 -10.36
C ASP A 107 29.11 5.18 -9.55
N GLY A 108 27.95 5.82 -9.76
CA GLY A 108 26.73 5.57 -8.98
C GLY A 108 26.86 5.91 -7.48
N GLU A 109 27.98 6.46 -7.02
CA GLU A 109 28.19 6.72 -5.58
C GLU A 109 27.20 7.77 -5.06
N LYS A 110 26.84 8.71 -5.92
CA LYS A 110 25.97 9.83 -5.60
C LYS A 110 24.49 9.42 -5.45
N THR A 111 24.09 8.24 -5.94
CA THR A 111 22.72 7.72 -5.74
C THR A 111 22.57 6.91 -4.46
N LYS A 112 23.66 6.41 -3.88
CA LYS A 112 23.65 5.57 -2.66
C LYS A 112 22.77 6.11 -1.53
N PRO A 113 22.75 7.42 -1.20
CA PRO A 113 21.87 7.94 -0.14
C PRO A 113 20.38 7.86 -0.50
N ILE A 114 20.03 8.05 -1.77
CA ILE A 114 18.65 7.94 -2.26
C ILE A 114 18.24 6.47 -2.28
N ASP A 115 19.13 5.57 -2.71
CA ASP A 115 18.88 4.12 -2.72
C ASP A 115 18.69 3.57 -1.30
N ALA A 116 19.52 4.01 -0.35
CA ALA A 116 19.36 3.68 1.06
C ALA A 116 18.01 4.19 1.62
N ALA A 117 17.67 5.45 1.33
CA ALA A 117 16.41 6.05 1.79
C ALA A 117 15.17 5.38 1.17
N THR A 118 15.21 5.02 -0.11
CA THR A 118 14.12 4.31 -0.79
C THR A 118 14.00 2.87 -0.31
N THR A 119 15.11 2.17 -0.10
CA THR A 119 15.13 0.82 0.49
C THR A 119 14.52 0.84 1.89
N TRP A 120 14.80 1.88 2.66
CA TRP A 120 14.23 2.04 3.99
C TRP A 120 12.72 2.31 3.96
N VAL A 121 12.28 3.24 3.11
CA VAL A 121 10.84 3.53 2.90
C VAL A 121 10.07 2.29 2.45
N GLN A 122 10.70 1.44 1.65
CA GLN A 122 10.12 0.18 1.21
C GLN A 122 10.08 -0.89 2.31
N ASN A 123 10.84 -0.71 3.40
CA ASN A 123 10.80 -1.64 4.52
C ASN A 123 9.42 -1.55 5.20
N ARG A 124 8.83 -2.71 5.48
CA ARG A 124 7.43 -2.84 5.95
C ARG A 124 7.19 -2.26 7.35
N ASN A 125 8.26 -2.06 8.10
CA ASN A 125 8.22 -1.55 9.47
C ASN A 125 8.36 -0.02 9.53
N SER A 126 8.52 0.63 8.38
CA SER A 126 8.66 2.08 8.30
C SER A 126 7.29 2.75 8.39
N ALA A 127 7.02 3.41 9.51
CA ALA A 127 5.81 4.20 9.72
C ALA A 127 5.75 5.41 8.76
N ILE A 128 4.54 5.81 8.33
CA ILE A 128 4.35 7.02 7.51
C ILE A 128 4.98 8.26 8.16
N SER A 129 4.91 8.34 9.49
CA SER A 129 5.43 9.46 10.28
C SER A 129 6.91 9.75 10.04
N ALA A 130 7.68 8.75 9.63
CA ALA A 130 9.11 8.86 9.39
C ALA A 130 9.50 9.47 8.03
N PHE A 131 8.56 9.57 7.08
CA PHE A 131 8.85 10.16 5.77
C PHE A 131 9.33 11.61 5.88
N ILE A 132 8.67 12.42 6.70
CA ILE A 132 9.00 13.85 6.79
C ILE A 132 10.41 14.05 7.36
N PRO A 133 10.80 13.42 8.49
CA PRO A 133 12.19 13.41 8.94
C PRO A 133 13.16 12.97 7.86
N LEU A 134 12.88 11.85 7.17
CA LEU A 134 13.74 11.31 6.12
C LEU A 134 13.93 12.31 4.97
N PHE A 135 12.86 12.93 4.48
CA PHE A 135 12.94 13.95 3.42
C PHE A 135 13.75 15.16 3.86
N LYS A 136 13.56 15.64 5.09
CA LYS A 136 14.36 16.76 5.63
C LYS A 136 15.83 16.41 5.80
N ILE A 137 16.14 15.17 6.12
CA ILE A 137 17.52 14.70 6.22
C ILE A 137 18.15 14.61 4.82
N LEU A 138 17.43 14.07 3.84
CA LEU A 138 17.87 14.03 2.45
C LEU A 138 18.09 15.45 1.90
N GLU A 139 17.16 16.37 2.13
CA GLU A 139 17.29 17.78 1.72
C GLU A 139 18.55 18.42 2.33
N ARG A 140 18.78 18.22 3.63
CA ARG A 140 20.00 18.71 4.31
C ARG A 140 21.27 18.11 3.71
N LYS A 141 21.35 16.79 3.52
CA LYS A 141 22.53 16.14 2.94
C LYS A 141 22.79 16.58 1.50
N MET A 142 21.73 16.75 0.70
CA MET A 142 21.83 17.25 -0.66
C MET A 142 22.31 18.71 -0.69
N ASN A 143 21.93 19.54 0.28
CA ASN A 143 22.41 20.91 0.37
C ASN A 143 23.82 21.03 0.97
N ALA A 144 24.26 20.06 1.79
CA ALA A 144 25.54 20.13 2.49
C ALA A 144 26.76 19.73 1.64
N SER A 145 26.61 18.87 0.63
CA SER A 145 27.76 18.48 -0.22
C SER A 145 28.34 19.71 -0.95
N LYS A 146 29.67 19.78 -1.08
CA LYS A 146 30.35 20.92 -1.73
C LYS A 146 30.70 20.65 -3.19
N ASP A 147 30.23 19.54 -3.76
CA ASP A 147 30.61 19.11 -5.11
C ASP A 147 29.96 20.02 -6.16
N ALA A 148 30.77 20.86 -6.81
CA ALA A 148 30.33 21.81 -7.82
C ALA A 148 29.67 21.09 -9.01
N ASP A 149 30.27 19.98 -9.47
CA ASP A 149 29.80 19.21 -10.63
C ASP A 149 28.39 18.64 -10.45
N PHE A 150 27.95 18.48 -9.19
CA PHE A 150 26.65 17.90 -8.88
C PHE A 150 25.65 18.92 -8.31
N GLN A 151 26.03 20.20 -8.25
CA GLN A 151 25.19 21.24 -7.65
C GLN A 151 23.86 21.38 -8.40
N ALA A 152 23.87 21.39 -9.74
CA ALA A 152 22.68 21.54 -10.55
C ALA A 152 21.64 20.41 -10.33
N VAL A 153 22.11 19.16 -10.25
CA VAL A 153 21.24 18.00 -10.00
C VAL A 153 20.66 18.04 -8.60
N ARG A 154 21.48 18.37 -7.60
CA ARG A 154 21.04 18.46 -6.21
C ARG A 154 19.99 19.52 -6.02
N THR A 155 20.19 20.71 -6.59
CA THR A 155 19.19 21.78 -6.54
C THR A 155 17.90 21.37 -7.24
N LYS A 156 17.96 20.70 -8.40
CA LYS A 156 16.76 20.18 -9.07
C LYS A 156 16.02 19.14 -8.21
N ILE A 157 16.73 18.19 -7.60
CA ILE A 157 16.13 17.17 -6.73
C ILE A 157 15.53 17.81 -5.48
N ALA A 158 16.29 18.66 -4.78
CA ALA A 158 15.84 19.36 -3.58
C ALA A 158 14.59 20.21 -3.86
N ASN A 159 14.59 21.00 -4.93
CA ASN A 159 13.42 21.77 -5.35
C ASN A 159 12.22 20.88 -5.66
N SER A 160 12.42 19.75 -6.37
CA SER A 160 11.35 18.81 -6.68
C SER A 160 10.76 18.16 -5.44
N LEU A 161 11.61 17.75 -4.50
CA LEU A 161 11.19 17.19 -3.21
C LEU A 161 10.37 18.21 -2.43
N SER A 162 10.87 19.45 -2.32
CA SER A 162 10.19 20.52 -1.58
C SER A 162 8.85 20.89 -2.21
N GLU A 163 8.73 20.96 -3.54
CA GLU A 163 7.45 21.17 -4.22
C GLU A 163 6.45 20.02 -3.98
N ARG A 164 6.90 18.77 -4.05
CA ARG A 164 6.02 17.62 -3.78
C ARG A 164 5.54 17.63 -2.33
N ILE A 165 6.43 17.89 -1.38
CA ILE A 165 6.11 17.95 0.06
C ILE A 165 5.16 19.10 0.38
N LYS A 166 5.27 20.26 -0.30
CA LYS A 166 4.30 21.34 -0.15
C LYS A 166 2.87 20.89 -0.47
N GLY A 167 2.70 20.05 -1.50
CA GLY A 167 1.40 19.44 -1.83
C GLY A 167 0.88 18.52 -0.72
N PHE A 168 1.76 17.85 0.02
CA PHE A 168 1.39 17.03 1.17
C PHE A 168 1.07 17.85 2.43
N LYS A 169 1.63 19.05 2.62
CA LYS A 169 1.39 19.84 3.86
C LYS A 169 -0.10 20.10 4.16
N LEU A 170 -0.96 20.16 3.15
CA LEU A 170 -2.40 20.45 3.32
C LEU A 170 -3.19 19.29 3.97
N SER A 171 -2.76 18.03 3.80
CA SER A 171 -3.37 16.87 4.47
C SER A 171 -2.67 16.48 5.78
N PHE A 172 -1.55 17.15 6.10
CA PHE A 172 -0.62 16.76 7.17
C PHE A 172 -0.62 17.66 8.40
N ILE A 173 -1.42 18.73 8.45
CA ILE A 173 -1.58 19.56 9.65
C ILE A 173 -1.90 18.67 10.86
N ASN A 174 -2.75 17.65 10.68
CA ASN A 174 -3.08 16.65 11.70
C ASN A 174 -1.90 15.73 12.11
N MET A 175 -0.87 15.55 11.27
CA MET A 175 0.23 14.62 11.52
C MET A 175 1.44 15.30 12.20
N GLN A 176 1.63 16.60 11.97
CA GLN A 176 2.57 17.41 12.78
C GLN A 176 2.08 17.54 14.22
N ASP A 177 0.77 17.55 14.44
CA ASP A 177 0.19 17.48 15.78
C ASP A 177 0.48 16.15 16.46
N ILE A 178 0.45 15.02 15.73
CA ILE A 178 0.89 13.71 16.26
C ILE A 178 2.38 13.75 16.67
N PHE A 179 3.25 14.35 15.86
CA PHE A 179 4.67 14.48 16.19
C PHE A 179 4.93 15.48 17.35
N ARG A 180 4.17 16.58 17.41
CA ARG A 180 4.22 17.55 18.52
C ARG A 180 3.70 16.94 19.83
N MET A 181 2.64 16.14 19.78
CA MET A 181 2.12 15.40 20.94
C MET A 181 3.18 14.45 21.50
N GLY A 182 3.94 13.76 20.64
CA GLY A 182 5.08 12.94 21.07
C GLY A 182 6.22 13.74 21.72
N LYS A 183 6.48 14.98 21.30
CA LYS A 183 7.50 15.86 21.91
C LYS A 183 7.06 16.50 23.23
N GLN A 184 5.80 16.91 23.36
CA GLN A 184 5.30 17.58 24.58
C GLN A 184 5.23 16.66 25.80
N GLN A 185 5.05 15.36 25.58
CA GLN A 185 5.09 14.33 26.63
C GLN A 185 6.48 14.23 27.28
N LYS A 186 7.55 14.62 26.58
CA LYS A 186 8.93 14.53 27.06
C LYS A 186 9.40 15.79 27.81
N PHE A 187 8.94 16.97 27.41
CA PHE A 187 9.26 18.23 28.11
C PHE A 187 8.58 18.35 29.48
N SER A 188 7.47 17.66 29.70
CA SER A 188 6.83 17.59 31.02
C SER A 188 7.55 16.64 31.99
N ILE A 189 8.41 15.74 31.49
CA ILE A 189 9.17 14.77 32.31
C ILE A 189 10.61 15.26 32.60
N SER A 190 11.15 16.20 31.83
CA SER A 190 12.58 16.56 31.83
C SER A 190 12.91 17.98 32.35
N ASN A 191 12.13 18.56 33.26
CA ASN A 191 12.43 19.89 33.82
C ASN A 191 13.18 19.84 35.17
N ASN A 192 14.28 19.08 35.27
CA ASN A 192 15.15 19.06 36.46
C ASN A 192 16.66 18.99 36.10
N SER A 193 17.16 19.87 35.22
CA SER A 193 18.62 20.00 35.01
C SER A 193 19.04 21.43 34.62
N ARG A 194 20.11 21.92 35.25
CA ARG A 194 20.66 23.29 35.19
C ARG A 194 21.17 23.69 33.79
N PRO A 195 21.11 24.98 33.42
CA PRO A 195 21.69 25.52 32.19
C PRO A 195 23.05 26.20 32.46
N ALA A 196 24.19 25.61 32.05
CA ALA A 196 25.46 26.34 32.09
C ALA A 196 26.57 25.89 31.11
N GLU A 197 26.48 24.74 30.43
CA GLU A 197 27.55 24.28 29.53
C GLU A 197 26.94 23.80 28.20
N ARG A 198 26.67 24.70 27.24
CA ARG A 198 26.08 24.31 25.94
C ARG A 198 26.87 24.72 24.71
N ASP A 199 27.84 25.62 24.82
CA ASP A 199 28.41 26.23 23.62
C ASP A 199 29.67 25.50 23.12
N SER A 200 30.37 24.75 23.97
CA SER A 200 31.60 24.02 23.61
C SER A 200 31.34 22.61 23.04
N GLU A 201 30.20 22.01 23.41
CA GLU A 201 29.83 20.65 22.99
C GLU A 201 29.20 20.63 21.58
N LEU A 202 28.67 21.78 21.14
CA LEU A 202 27.99 21.91 19.86
C LEU A 202 28.93 21.85 18.65
N GLU A 203 30.17 22.34 18.78
CA GLU A 203 31.17 22.28 17.70
C GLU A 203 31.85 20.91 17.61
N PHE A 204 32.01 20.20 18.74
CA PHE A 204 32.60 18.86 18.75
C PHE A 204 31.67 17.81 18.11
N VAL A 205 30.37 17.90 18.38
CA VAL A 205 29.35 17.00 17.79
C VAL A 205 29.17 17.24 16.28
N GLN A 206 29.38 18.45 15.78
CA GLN A 206 29.24 18.75 14.34
C GLN A 206 30.36 18.16 13.48
N SER A 207 31.58 18.00 14.00
CA SER A 207 32.72 17.44 13.24
C SER A 207 32.69 15.91 13.06
N GLN A 208 31.99 15.18 13.94
CA GLN A 208 31.83 13.71 13.87
C GLN A 208 30.63 13.27 13.02
N HIS A 209 29.86 14.20 12.46
CA HIS A 209 28.56 13.93 11.85
C HIS A 209 28.59 13.70 10.32
N GLU A 210 29.73 13.92 9.65
CA GLU A 210 29.80 13.85 8.18
C GLU A 210 29.72 12.41 7.61
N GLU A 211 30.13 11.38 8.36
CA GLU A 211 30.08 9.98 7.87
C GLU A 211 28.89 9.15 8.37
N ARG A 212 28.12 9.63 9.36
CA ARG A 212 27.00 8.83 9.88
C ARG A 212 25.88 8.70 8.84
N ASN A 213 25.40 7.47 8.71
CA ASN A 213 24.25 7.16 7.88
C ASN A 213 23.06 8.02 8.37
N PRO A 214 22.41 8.82 7.51
CA PRO A 214 21.23 9.63 7.89
C PRO A 214 20.15 8.79 8.57
N PHE A 215 20.14 7.51 8.26
CA PHE A 215 19.22 6.54 8.78
C PHE A 215 19.56 6.04 10.19
N SER A 216 20.85 5.90 10.56
CA SER A 216 21.22 5.51 11.93
C SER A 216 20.87 6.62 12.92
N GLU A 217 21.05 7.88 12.52
CA GLU A 217 20.61 9.04 13.30
C GLU A 217 19.08 9.05 13.50
N PHE A 218 18.32 8.69 12.47
CA PHE A 218 16.86 8.59 12.58
C PHE A 218 16.42 7.43 13.48
N LEU A 219 17.04 6.25 13.36
CA LEU A 219 16.77 5.10 14.23
C LEU A 219 17.12 5.38 15.69
N GLU A 220 18.26 6.02 15.95
CA GLU A 220 18.64 6.49 17.29
C GLU A 220 17.61 7.47 17.84
N GLN A 221 17.09 8.38 17.00
CA GLN A 221 15.99 9.27 17.39
C GLN A 221 14.69 8.49 17.66
N GLN A 222 14.37 7.46 16.88
CA GLN A 222 13.16 6.64 17.06
C GLN A 222 13.20 5.80 18.34
N ASN A 223 14.33 5.16 18.63
CA ASN A 223 14.53 4.34 19.84
C ASN A 223 14.47 5.16 21.14
N LEU A 224 14.48 6.49 21.04
CA LEU A 224 14.43 7.40 22.17
C LEU A 224 13.00 7.77 22.61
N PHE A 225 11.96 7.22 21.98
CA PHE A 225 10.56 7.49 22.31
C PHE A 225 9.90 6.27 22.98
N ASP A 226 9.30 6.46 24.16
CA ASP A 226 8.46 5.44 24.81
C ASP A 226 7.21 5.13 23.98
N ALA A 227 6.62 3.95 24.20
CA ALA A 227 5.47 3.45 23.43
C ALA A 227 4.33 4.50 23.35
N PRO A 228 3.87 4.86 22.15
CA PRO A 228 2.89 5.94 21.98
C PRO A 228 1.49 5.56 22.49
N PRO A 229 0.64 6.54 22.84
CA PRO A 229 -0.72 6.28 23.31
C PRO A 229 -1.58 5.49 22.29
N PRO A 230 -2.60 4.73 22.73
CA PRO A 230 -3.39 3.84 21.86
C PRO A 230 -4.06 4.52 20.65
N LEU A 231 -4.41 5.80 20.76
CA LEU A 231 -4.98 6.60 19.66
C LEU A 231 -3.93 6.98 18.60
N ALA A 232 -2.67 7.18 19.01
CA ALA A 232 -1.56 7.40 18.10
C ALA A 232 -1.13 6.08 17.43
N GLN A 233 -1.39 4.93 18.05
CA GLN A 233 -1.03 3.63 17.49
C GLN A 233 -1.77 3.33 16.17
N LYS A 234 -3.08 3.62 16.10
CA LYS A 234 -3.88 3.42 14.87
C LYS A 234 -3.41 4.25 13.67
N SER A 235 -2.84 5.44 13.90
CA SER A 235 -2.30 6.29 12.82
C SER A 235 -0.85 5.95 12.46
N VAL A 236 -0.09 5.39 13.41
CA VAL A 236 1.27 4.86 13.19
C VAL A 236 1.24 3.57 12.38
N ASP A 237 0.21 2.74 12.53
CA ASP A 237 0.06 1.46 11.81
C ASP A 237 -0.27 1.62 10.32
N VAL A 238 -0.58 2.84 9.86
CA VAL A 238 -0.76 3.11 8.44
C VAL A 238 0.62 3.04 7.78
N LYS A 239 0.86 1.96 7.04
CA LYS A 239 2.15 1.72 6.37
C LYS A 239 2.41 2.74 5.26
N ALA A 240 3.67 3.12 5.18
CA ALA A 240 4.22 4.11 4.26
C ALA A 240 3.81 4.01 2.79
N LYS A 241 3.64 2.78 2.29
CA LYS A 241 3.42 2.56 0.86
C LYS A 241 2.78 1.20 0.57
N ALA A 242 2.00 1.14 -0.51
CA ALA A 242 1.59 -0.10 -1.17
C ALA A 242 2.78 -0.95 -1.67
N ALA A 243 3.98 -0.37 -1.75
CA ALA A 243 5.22 -1.05 -2.13
C ALA A 243 5.65 -2.15 -1.14
N GLY A 244 5.14 -2.16 0.09
CA GLY A 244 5.35 -3.29 1.00
C GLY A 244 4.87 -4.62 0.39
N CYS A 245 3.86 -4.57 -0.48
CA CYS A 245 3.37 -5.72 -1.21
C CYS A 245 4.10 -5.94 -2.55
N GLU A 246 4.76 -4.93 -3.13
CA GLU A 246 5.49 -5.07 -4.42
C GLU A 246 6.57 -6.14 -4.36
N ARG A 247 7.33 -6.24 -3.26
CA ARG A 247 8.34 -7.32 -3.12
C ARG A 247 7.71 -8.71 -3.09
N LEU A 248 6.56 -8.83 -2.44
CA LEU A 248 5.80 -10.09 -2.35
C LEU A 248 5.11 -10.44 -3.68
N PHE A 249 4.63 -9.45 -4.42
CA PHE A 249 4.14 -9.66 -5.79
C PHE A 249 5.28 -9.98 -6.76
N SER A 250 6.46 -9.39 -6.56
CA SER A 250 7.64 -9.68 -7.38
C SER A 250 8.16 -11.11 -7.15
N SER A 251 8.17 -11.59 -5.90
CA SER A 251 8.48 -13.00 -5.62
C SER A 251 7.38 -13.95 -6.10
N ALA A 252 6.11 -13.55 -5.97
CA ALA A 252 4.98 -14.32 -6.49
C ALA A 252 5.00 -14.44 -8.02
N ASN A 253 5.51 -13.43 -8.74
CA ASN A 253 5.66 -13.51 -10.19
C ASN A 253 6.55 -14.69 -10.63
N PHE A 254 7.50 -15.13 -9.81
CA PHE A 254 8.30 -16.33 -10.13
C PHE A 254 7.46 -17.62 -10.12
N VAL A 255 6.37 -17.64 -9.34
CA VAL A 255 5.40 -18.75 -9.28
C VAL A 255 4.35 -18.62 -10.40
N LEU A 256 4.06 -17.39 -10.83
CA LEU A 256 3.07 -17.08 -11.87
C LEU A 256 3.60 -17.15 -13.29
N ASP A 257 4.91 -17.35 -13.47
CA ASP A 257 5.53 -17.40 -14.79
C ASP A 257 5.03 -18.62 -15.58
N GLU A 258 4.74 -18.44 -16.87
CA GLU A 258 3.99 -19.39 -17.73
C GLU A 258 4.59 -20.81 -17.81
N ARG A 259 5.85 -20.99 -17.40
CA ARG A 259 6.56 -22.28 -17.40
C ARG A 259 6.33 -23.10 -16.13
N ARG A 260 5.78 -22.52 -15.06
CA ARG A 260 5.42 -23.23 -13.82
C ARG A 260 3.90 -23.22 -13.70
N MET A 261 3.33 -24.33 -13.21
CA MET A 261 1.88 -24.54 -13.19
C MET A 261 1.14 -23.31 -12.66
N SER A 262 0.30 -22.70 -13.49
CA SER A 262 -0.50 -21.55 -13.10
C SER A 262 -1.39 -21.95 -11.93
N LEU A 263 -1.08 -21.45 -10.74
CA LEU A 263 -2.03 -21.54 -9.63
C LEU A 263 -3.32 -20.82 -10.04
N SER A 264 -4.46 -21.38 -9.65
CA SER A 264 -5.72 -20.63 -9.73
C SER A 264 -5.59 -19.34 -8.92
N GLY A 265 -6.32 -18.29 -9.31
CA GLY A 265 -6.31 -17.02 -8.59
C GLY A 265 -6.58 -17.20 -7.08
N ASP A 266 -7.52 -18.08 -6.72
CA ASP A 266 -7.87 -18.38 -5.34
C ASP A 266 -6.70 -19.03 -4.57
N ASN A 267 -5.96 -19.96 -5.19
CA ASN A 267 -4.83 -20.62 -4.55
C ASN A 267 -3.63 -19.68 -4.40
N LEU A 268 -3.41 -18.80 -5.38
CA LEU A 268 -2.41 -17.74 -5.28
C LEU A 268 -2.74 -16.81 -4.10
N GLU A 269 -3.98 -16.37 -3.97
CA GLU A 269 -4.40 -15.49 -2.88
C GLU A 269 -4.21 -16.16 -1.52
N GLN A 270 -4.59 -17.43 -1.39
CA GLN A 270 -4.35 -18.21 -0.16
C GLN A 270 -2.86 -18.34 0.15
N GLN A 271 -2.02 -18.62 -0.85
CA GLN A 271 -0.57 -18.73 -0.65
C GLN A 271 0.05 -17.40 -0.24
N LEU A 272 -0.37 -16.29 -0.86
CA LEU A 272 0.10 -14.95 -0.49
C LEU A 272 -0.36 -14.57 0.92
N TYR A 273 -1.60 -14.91 1.28
CA TYR A 273 -2.13 -14.72 2.63
C TYR A 273 -1.33 -15.51 3.66
N LEU A 274 -1.10 -16.80 3.43
CA LEU A 274 -0.31 -17.65 4.33
C LEU A 274 1.13 -17.13 4.45
N HIS A 275 1.79 -16.84 3.32
CA HIS A 275 3.15 -16.32 3.32
C HIS A 275 3.25 -14.98 4.07
N HIS A 276 2.23 -14.12 3.98
CA HIS A 276 2.20 -12.87 4.73
C HIS A 276 2.01 -13.07 6.23
N ASN A 277 1.06 -13.94 6.62
CA ASN A 277 0.72 -14.13 8.02
C ASN A 277 1.75 -14.97 8.78
N LEU A 278 2.38 -15.96 8.14
CA LEU A 278 3.44 -16.76 8.78
C LEU A 278 4.61 -15.90 9.27
N LEU A 279 4.96 -14.86 8.50
CA LEU A 279 5.98 -13.88 8.89
C LEU A 279 5.54 -12.95 10.03
N ILE A 280 4.24 -12.78 10.25
CA ILE A 280 3.70 -11.94 11.33
C ILE A 280 3.63 -12.73 12.64
N TYR A 281 3.31 -14.03 12.55
CA TYR A 281 3.12 -14.90 13.71
C TYR A 281 4.40 -15.63 14.16
N ASP A 282 5.57 -15.28 13.62
CA ASP A 282 6.87 -15.91 13.91
C ASP A 282 6.79 -17.45 13.88
N PHE A 283 6.08 -18.00 12.89
CA PHE A 283 5.92 -19.45 12.78
C PHE A 283 7.24 -20.07 12.30
N ILE A 284 7.90 -20.81 13.19
CA ILE A 284 9.13 -21.56 12.88
C ILE A 284 8.69 -22.88 12.23
N TYR A 285 9.25 -23.19 11.05
CA TYR A 285 9.09 -24.50 10.44
C TYR A 285 10.09 -25.45 11.13
N ASP A 286 9.56 -26.38 11.92
CA ASP A 286 10.32 -27.56 12.38
C ASP A 286 10.56 -28.56 11.24
#